data_AF-A0A381Z4G7-F1
#
_entry.id   AF-A0A381Z4G7-F1
#
_cell.length_a   1.000
_cell.length_b   1.000
_cell.length_c   1.000
_cell.angle_alpha   90.00
_cell.angle_beta   90.00
_cell.angle_gamma   90.00
#
_symmetry.space_group_name_H-M   'P 1'
#
loop_
_entity.id
_entity.type
_entity.pdbx_description
1 polymer ?
#
loop_
_entity_poly.entity_id
_entity_poly.type
_entity_poly.pdbx_seq_one_letter_code
_entity_poly.pdbx_strand_id
1 'polypeptide(L)'
;MPCKDMTSQITVILDENDCLVSFDFSKLTCHKAVGGGTGFMEFCRGKPVDQVTQLEFNNLVIDLGLTDTEEQFLLYMEWDALGAALDQYQGSRRDVDTDRYQIATIAYESNQVEIRQVVAPPEEMPKLIPCRKRVQK
;
A
#
# COMPACT_ATOMS: atom_id res chain seq x y z
N MET A 1 -0.99 15.05 22.03
CA MET A 1 -0.79 15.99 20.90
C MET A 1 -0.90 15.16 19.62
N PRO A 2 -1.77 15.53 18.66
CA PRO A 2 -1.87 14.77 17.42
C PRO A 2 -0.57 14.97 16.64
N CYS A 3 0.20 13.90 16.45
CA CYS A 3 1.43 13.95 15.66
C CYS A 3 1.07 14.41 14.23
N LYS A 4 1.68 15.52 13.83
CA LYS A 4 1.46 16.20 12.55
C LYS A 4 2.18 15.47 11.40
N ASP A 5 3.17 14.64 11.72
CA ASP A 5 3.90 13.79 10.81
C ASP A 5 3.19 12.43 10.68
N MET A 6 2.27 12.34 9.71
CA MET A 6 1.57 11.11 9.31
C MET A 6 2.29 10.36 8.18
N THR A 7 3.58 10.63 7.98
CA THR A 7 4.41 9.96 6.98
C THR A 7 4.49 8.46 7.29
N SER A 8 4.18 7.65 6.29
CA SER A 8 4.23 6.19 6.37
C SER A 8 5.35 5.67 5.47
N GLN A 9 5.76 4.44 5.67
CA GLN A 9 6.75 3.76 4.85
C GLN A 9 6.18 2.43 4.42
N ILE A 10 6.31 2.11 3.13
CA ILE A 10 6.15 0.74 2.64
C ILE A 10 7.53 0.15 2.33
N THR A 11 7.74 -1.08 2.79
CA THR A 11 8.91 -1.89 2.47
C THR A 11 8.43 -3.10 1.69
N VAL A 12 8.90 -3.28 0.48
CA VAL A 12 8.50 -4.36 -0.42
C VAL A 12 9.71 -5.25 -0.67
N ILE A 13 9.52 -6.57 -0.58
CA ILE A 13 10.54 -7.57 -0.80
C ILE A 13 10.13 -8.42 -2.00
N LEU A 14 10.98 -8.45 -3.02
CA LEU A 14 10.84 -9.28 -4.20
C LEU A 14 11.93 -10.36 -4.22
N ASP A 15 11.64 -11.49 -4.86
CA ASP A 15 12.65 -12.49 -5.17
C ASP A 15 13.41 -12.16 -6.47
N GLU A 16 14.34 -13.02 -6.85
CA GLU A 16 15.14 -12.92 -8.07
C GLU A 16 14.34 -13.02 -9.37
N ASN A 17 13.08 -13.46 -9.31
CA ASN A 17 12.16 -13.58 -10.44
C ASN A 17 11.13 -12.44 -10.45
N ASP A 18 11.38 -11.36 -9.71
CA ASP A 18 10.44 -10.24 -9.53
C ASP A 18 9.05 -10.72 -9.03
N CYS A 19 9.03 -11.72 -8.15
CA CYS A 19 7.83 -12.17 -7.46
C CYS A 19 7.78 -11.60 -6.04
N LEU A 20 6.58 -11.17 -5.62
CA LEU A 20 6.38 -10.57 -4.31
C LEU A 20 6.57 -11.61 -3.20
N VAL A 21 7.58 -11.43 -2.35
CA VAL A 21 7.82 -12.28 -1.18
C VAL A 21 7.00 -11.78 0.01
N SER A 22 7.10 -10.47 0.27
CA SER A 22 6.39 -9.82 1.37
C SER A 22 6.37 -8.30 1.18
N PHE A 23 5.50 -7.62 1.92
CA PHE A 23 5.61 -6.19 2.14
C PHE A 23 5.15 -5.84 3.57
N ASP A 24 5.66 -4.73 4.09
CA ASP A 24 5.23 -4.11 5.35
C ASP A 24 4.84 -2.66 5.09
N PHE A 25 3.69 -2.25 5.61
CA PHE A 25 3.25 -0.85 5.57
C PHE A 25 3.03 -0.31 6.97
N SER A 26 3.90 0.60 7.40
CA SER A 26 3.96 1.08 8.77
C SER A 26 4.14 2.59 8.85
N LYS A 27 3.69 3.20 9.96
CA LYS A 27 3.90 4.62 10.21
C LYS A 27 5.35 4.87 10.58
N LEU A 28 6.01 5.82 9.93
CA LEU A 28 7.44 6.08 10.13
C LEU A 28 7.74 6.60 11.56
N THR A 29 6.80 7.31 12.18
CA THR A 29 6.96 7.91 13.50
C THR A 29 6.76 6.95 14.67
N CYS A 30 6.01 5.86 14.51
CA CYS A 30 5.72 4.93 15.60
C CYS A 30 5.87 3.44 15.23
N HIS A 31 6.31 3.12 14.01
CA HIS A 31 6.42 1.77 13.45
C HIS A 31 5.16 0.92 13.60
N LYS A 32 4.02 1.56 13.88
CA LYS A 32 2.75 0.86 14.00
C LYS A 32 2.30 0.52 12.59
N ALA A 33 2.03 -0.76 12.35
CA ALA A 33 1.44 -1.22 11.10
C ALA A 33 0.19 -0.39 10.80
N VAL A 34 0.12 0.15 9.59
CA VAL A 34 -1.06 0.86 9.10
C VAL A 34 -2.11 -0.16 8.67
N GLY A 35 -1.70 -1.38 8.28
CA GLY A 35 -2.54 -2.51 7.94
C GLY A 35 -2.12 -3.83 8.61
N GLY A 36 -2.29 -4.96 7.92
CA GLY A 36 -1.88 -6.29 8.40
C GLY A 36 -2.99 -7.27 8.81
N GLY A 37 -4.26 -6.87 8.71
CA GLY A 37 -5.43 -7.73 9.00
C GLY A 37 -6.29 -8.08 7.79
N THR A 38 -6.02 -7.49 6.62
CA THR A 38 -6.85 -7.56 5.41
C THR A 38 -6.66 -8.85 4.61
N GLY A 39 -5.60 -9.62 4.87
CA GLY A 39 -5.22 -10.79 4.07
C GLY A 39 -4.54 -10.45 2.74
N PHE A 40 -4.37 -9.16 2.42
CA PHE A 40 -3.85 -8.70 1.13
C PHE A 40 -2.40 -9.16 0.86
N MET A 41 -1.55 -9.18 1.89
CA MET A 41 -0.16 -9.66 1.76
C MET A 41 -0.11 -11.16 1.42
N GLU A 42 -0.92 -11.98 2.09
CA GLU A 42 -1.01 -13.41 1.78
C GLU A 42 -1.57 -13.64 0.37
N PHE A 43 -2.51 -12.80 -0.07
CA PHE A 43 -3.08 -12.86 -1.42
C PHE A 43 -2.04 -12.54 -2.50
N CYS A 44 -1.18 -11.55 -2.27
CA CYS A 44 -0.19 -11.12 -3.27
C CYS A 44 1.10 -11.95 -3.25
N ARG A 45 1.37 -12.69 -2.16
CA ARG A 45 2.60 -13.49 -2.02
C ARG A 45 2.76 -14.48 -3.18
N GLY A 46 3.96 -14.49 -3.76
CA GLY A 46 4.35 -15.34 -4.89
C GLY A 46 3.85 -14.88 -6.26
N LYS A 47 3.12 -13.76 -6.35
CA LYS A 47 2.70 -13.18 -7.64
C LYS A 47 3.83 -12.33 -8.23
N PRO A 48 4.03 -12.38 -9.56
CA PRO A 48 4.97 -11.48 -10.23
C PRO A 48 4.49 -10.04 -10.15
N VAL A 49 5.43 -9.09 -10.12
CA VAL A 49 5.13 -7.65 -10.03
C VAL A 49 4.08 -7.21 -11.04
N ASP A 50 4.16 -7.65 -12.30
CA ASP A 50 3.20 -7.31 -13.36
C ASP A 50 1.75 -7.71 -13.05
N GLN A 51 1.54 -8.81 -12.31
CA GLN A 51 0.20 -9.21 -11.91
C GLN A 51 -0.28 -8.38 -10.73
N VAL A 52 0.60 -8.04 -9.79
CA VAL A 52 0.25 -7.26 -8.60
C VAL A 52 -0.16 -5.84 -8.98
N THR A 53 0.53 -5.21 -9.94
CA THR A 53 0.20 -3.85 -10.43
C THR A 53 -1.06 -3.78 -11.28
N GLN A 54 -1.60 -4.93 -11.69
CA GLN A 54 -2.87 -5.05 -12.44
C GLN A 54 -4.07 -5.35 -11.54
N LEU A 55 -3.86 -5.52 -10.23
CA LEU A 55 -4.96 -5.78 -9.29
C LEU A 55 -5.84 -4.54 -9.14
N GLU A 56 -7.15 -4.75 -9.23
CA GLU A 56 -8.16 -3.70 -9.04
C GLU A 56 -8.69 -3.75 -7.62
N PHE A 57 -8.72 -2.60 -6.94
CA PHE A 57 -9.19 -2.49 -5.56
C PHE A 57 -10.57 -3.12 -5.32
N ASN A 58 -11.53 -2.90 -6.23
CA ASN A 58 -12.88 -3.45 -6.08
C ASN A 58 -12.91 -4.98 -6.10
N ASN A 59 -12.06 -5.61 -6.92
CA ASN A 59 -11.96 -7.06 -6.98
C ASN A 59 -11.33 -7.59 -5.68
N LEU A 60 -10.28 -6.92 -5.18
CA LEU A 60 -9.64 -7.29 -3.93
C LEU A 60 -10.59 -7.23 -2.74
N VAL A 61 -11.47 -6.22 -2.67
CA VAL A 61 -12.50 -6.13 -1.63
C VAL A 61 -13.44 -7.34 -1.66
N ILE A 62 -13.81 -7.80 -2.86
CA ILE A 62 -14.69 -8.96 -3.04
C ILE A 62 -13.94 -10.26 -2.71
N ASP A 63 -12.73 -10.44 -3.25
CA ASP A 63 -11.92 -11.66 -3.09
C ASP A 63 -11.48 -11.87 -1.63
N LEU A 64 -11.19 -10.79 -0.91
CA LEU A 64 -10.83 -10.82 0.50
C LEU A 64 -12.07 -10.80 1.42
N GLY A 65 -13.28 -10.64 0.87
CA GLY A 65 -14.52 -10.64 1.63
C GLY A 65 -14.66 -9.48 2.62
N LEU A 66 -14.03 -8.34 2.34
CA LEU A 66 -14.00 -7.19 3.26
C LEU A 66 -15.34 -6.46 3.23
N THR A 67 -16.10 -6.56 4.33
CA THR A 67 -17.40 -5.90 4.47
C THR A 67 -17.33 -4.64 5.31
N ASP A 68 -16.29 -4.48 6.11
CA ASP A 68 -16.09 -3.32 6.97
C ASP A 68 -15.39 -2.17 6.24
N THR A 69 -15.82 -0.94 6.55
CA THR A 69 -15.30 0.26 5.87
C THR A 69 -13.89 0.62 6.33
N GLU A 70 -13.52 0.30 7.58
CA GLU A 70 -12.15 0.47 8.07
C GLU A 70 -11.24 -0.53 7.35
N GLU A 71 -11.62 -1.80 7.27
CA GLU A 71 -10.85 -2.82 6.55
C GLU A 71 -10.64 -2.48 5.07
N GLN A 72 -11.69 -2.00 4.38
CA GLN A 72 -11.58 -1.54 2.99
C GLN A 72 -10.65 -0.32 2.86
N PHE A 73 -10.69 0.61 3.80
CA PHE A 73 -9.80 1.76 3.81
C PHE A 73 -8.34 1.35 4.05
N LEU A 74 -8.09 0.41 4.96
CA LEU A 74 -6.75 -0.12 5.20
C LEU A 74 -6.21 -0.86 3.97
N LEU A 75 -7.04 -1.71 3.35
CA LEU A 75 -6.71 -2.38 2.09
C LEU A 75 -6.35 -1.35 1.00
N TYR A 76 -7.14 -0.29 0.87
CA TYR A 76 -6.90 0.74 -0.13
C TYR A 76 -5.52 1.38 0.05
N MET A 77 -5.16 1.72 1.29
CA MET A 77 -3.85 2.30 1.59
C MET A 77 -2.70 1.33 1.28
N GLU A 78 -2.86 0.04 1.61
CA GLU A 78 -1.86 -1.00 1.30
C GLU A 78 -1.71 -1.20 -0.21
N TRP A 79 -2.83 -1.31 -0.92
CA TRP A 79 -2.88 -1.50 -2.38
C TRP A 79 -2.30 -0.30 -3.14
N ASP A 80 -2.66 0.92 -2.76
CA ASP A 80 -2.19 2.18 -3.38
C ASP A 80 -0.67 2.33 -3.19
N ALA A 81 -0.17 2.11 -1.96
CA ALA A 81 1.27 2.19 -1.67
C ALA A 81 2.08 1.08 -2.35
N LEU A 82 1.57 -0.16 -2.36
CA LEU A 82 2.25 -1.27 -3.04
C LEU A 82 2.28 -1.05 -4.55
N GLY A 83 1.17 -0.64 -5.15
CA GLY A 83 1.08 -0.32 -6.57
C GLY A 83 2.07 0.76 -6.96
N ALA A 84 2.13 1.87 -6.19
CA ALA A 84 3.07 2.96 -6.45
C ALA A 84 4.54 2.52 -6.33
N ALA A 85 4.90 1.73 -5.31
CA ALA A 85 6.26 1.22 -5.14
C ALA A 85 6.69 0.32 -6.32
N LEU A 86 5.79 -0.55 -6.75
CA LEU A 86 6.03 -1.47 -7.86
C LEU A 86 6.06 -0.76 -9.22
N ASP A 87 5.14 0.16 -9.48
CA ASP A 87 5.12 0.96 -10.71
C ASP A 87 6.40 1.80 -10.85
N GLN A 88 6.88 2.41 -9.75
CA GLN A 88 8.15 3.14 -9.74
C GLN A 88 9.35 2.21 -9.93
N TYR A 89 9.33 1.01 -9.34
CA TYR A 89 10.39 0.01 -9.54
C TYR A 89 10.49 -0.47 -11.00
N GLN A 90 9.35 -0.72 -11.66
CA GLN A 90 9.32 -1.14 -13.07
C GLN A 90 9.63 0.00 -14.06
N GLY A 91 9.73 1.25 -13.59
CA GLY A 91 9.81 2.41 -14.47
C GLY A 91 8.55 2.60 -15.32
N SER A 92 7.39 2.17 -14.80
CA SER A 92 6.09 2.25 -15.46
C SER A 92 5.75 3.71 -15.78
N ARG A 93 5.15 3.94 -16.96
CA ARG A 93 4.70 5.28 -17.43
C ARG A 93 3.42 5.77 -16.74
N ARG A 94 2.89 5.03 -15.77
CA ARG A 94 1.74 5.48 -14.98
C ARG A 94 2.15 6.73 -14.20
N ASP A 95 1.23 7.69 -14.16
CA ASP A 95 1.42 8.96 -13.46
C ASP A 95 1.39 8.67 -11.95
N VAL A 96 2.54 8.28 -11.40
CA VAL A 96 2.70 8.10 -9.95
C VAL A 96 2.91 9.48 -9.37
N ASP A 97 2.10 9.84 -8.37
CA ASP A 97 2.26 11.06 -7.60
C ASP A 97 3.61 11.01 -6.85
N THR A 98 4.67 11.54 -7.47
CA THR A 98 6.04 11.53 -6.92
C THR A 98 6.22 12.49 -5.75
N ASP A 99 5.30 13.43 -5.56
CA ASP A 99 5.27 14.27 -4.37
C ASP A 99 4.76 13.46 -3.17
N ARG A 100 3.83 12.53 -3.40
CA ARG A 100 3.30 11.64 -2.37
C ARG A 100 4.12 10.37 -2.15
N TYR A 101 4.69 9.81 -3.21
CA TYR A 101 5.38 8.51 -3.20
C TYR A 101 6.85 8.66 -3.59
N GLN A 102 7.73 8.57 -2.60
CA GLN A 102 9.17 8.80 -2.78
C GLN A 102 9.97 7.54 -2.46
N ILE A 103 10.64 6.96 -3.46
CA ILE A 103 11.55 5.84 -3.24
C ILE A 103 12.74 6.33 -2.41
N ALA A 104 12.88 5.78 -1.21
CA ALA A 104 14.00 6.04 -0.32
C ALA A 104 15.22 5.19 -0.70
N THR A 105 14.99 3.92 -1.05
CA THR A 105 16.06 2.96 -1.35
C THR A 105 15.54 1.82 -2.20
N ILE A 106 16.37 1.36 -3.13
CA ILE A 106 16.23 0.04 -3.76
C ILE A 106 17.55 -0.68 -3.51
N ALA A 107 17.50 -1.78 -2.77
CA ALA A 107 18.67 -2.58 -2.42
C ALA A 107 18.54 -3.97 -3.05
N TYR A 108 19.65 -4.48 -3.57
CA TYR A 108 19.74 -5.83 -4.11
C TYR A 108 20.60 -6.64 -3.14
N GLU A 109 19.98 -7.52 -2.37
CA GLU A 109 20.66 -8.35 -1.37
C GLU A 109 20.25 -9.81 -1.50
N SER A 110 21.22 -10.72 -1.57
CA SER A 110 21.00 -12.16 -1.43
C SER A 110 19.86 -12.73 -2.30
N ASN A 111 19.85 -12.41 -3.60
CA ASN A 111 18.82 -12.81 -4.57
C ASN A 111 17.42 -12.24 -4.29
N GLN A 112 17.35 -11.14 -3.55
CA GLN A 112 16.12 -10.41 -3.30
C GLN A 112 16.30 -8.92 -3.61
N VAL A 113 15.18 -8.28 -3.93
CA VAL A 113 15.12 -6.83 -4.11
C VAL A 113 14.29 -6.25 -2.97
N GLU A 114 14.90 -5.37 -2.19
CA GLU A 114 14.21 -4.61 -1.16
C GLU A 114 13.95 -3.19 -1.64
N ILE A 115 12.68 -2.80 -1.72
CA ILE A 115 12.23 -1.48 -2.12
C ILE A 115 11.66 -0.79 -0.89
N ARG A 116 12.22 0.36 -0.52
CA ARG A 116 11.67 1.22 0.54
C ARG A 116 11.12 2.48 -0.08
N GLN A 117 9.85 2.77 0.18
CA GLN A 117 9.18 3.96 -0.29
C GLN A 117 8.53 4.71 0.88
N VAL A 118 8.78 6.01 0.92
CA VAL A 118 8.13 6.95 1.83
C VAL A 118 6.81 7.38 1.20
N VAL A 119 5.75 7.31 1.99
CA VAL A 119 4.39 7.70 1.63
C VAL A 119 4.02 8.93 2.44
N ALA A 120 3.97 10.08 1.77
CA ALA A 120 3.50 11.32 2.38
C ALA A 120 1.97 11.23 2.62
N PRO A 121 1.45 11.93 3.65
CA PRO A 121 0.01 12.07 3.82
C PRO A 121 -0.59 12.78 2.61
N PRO A 122 -1.82 12.43 2.18
CA PRO A 122 -2.48 13.12 1.08
C PRO A 122 -2.70 14.61 1.42
N GLU A 123 -2.50 15.51 0.45
CA GLU A 123 -2.71 16.96 0.64
C GLU A 123 -4.15 17.29 1.03
N GLU A 124 -5.11 16.57 0.46
CA GLU A 124 -6.51 16.58 0.87
C GLU A 124 -6.91 15.23 1.45
N MET A 125 -7.32 15.24 2.72
CA MET A 125 -7.96 14.09 3.35
C MET A 125 -9.23 13.78 2.55
N PRO A 126 -9.40 12.55 1.99
CA PRO A 126 -10.62 12.22 1.26
C PRO A 126 -11.80 12.50 2.17
N LYS A 127 -12.88 13.08 1.62
CA LYS A 127 -14.07 13.46 2.37
C LYS A 127 -14.71 12.20 2.99
N LEU A 128 -14.22 11.80 4.15
CA LEU A 128 -14.76 10.73 4.97
C LEU A 128 -16.15 11.19 5.38
N ILE A 129 -17.18 10.62 4.77
CA ILE A 129 -18.56 10.90 5.16
C ILE A 129 -18.74 10.27 6.54
N PRO A 130 -18.97 11.06 7.61
CA PRO A 130 -19.10 10.50 8.95
C PRO A 130 -20.29 9.54 9.01
N CYS A 131 -20.13 8.41 9.68
CA CYS A 131 -21.18 7.38 9.87
C CYS A 131 -22.49 7.93 10.45
N ARG A 132 -22.47 9.12 11.06
CA ARG A 132 -23.66 9.83 11.56
C ARG A 132 -24.68 10.24 10.50
N LYS A 133 -24.35 10.23 9.20
CA LYS A 133 -25.30 10.58 8.14
C LYS A 133 -26.03 9.40 7.48
N ARG A 134 -25.79 8.15 7.89
CA ARG A 134 -26.54 6.98 7.37
C ARG A 134 -27.89 6.72 8.04
N VAL A 135 -28.25 7.45 9.10
CA VAL A 135 -29.59 7.37 9.72
C VAL A 135 -30.39 8.62 9.37
N GLN A 136 -30.88 8.68 8.13
CA GLN A 136 -32.12 9.37 7.78
C GLN A 136 -32.48 9.07 6.32
N LYS A 137 -33.09 7.90 6.10
CA LYS A 137 -34.36 7.82 5.36
C LYS A 137 -35.07 6.52 5.70
#